data_AF-A0A0K0D6F3-F1
#
_entry.id   AF-A0A0K0D6F3-F1
#
_cell.length_a   1.000
_cell.length_b   1.000
_cell.length_c   1.000
_cell.angle_alpha   90.00
_cell.angle_beta   90.00
_cell.angle_gamma   90.00
#
_symmetry.space_group_name_H-M   'P 1'
#
loop_
_entity.id
_entity.type
_entity.pdbx_description
1 polymer ?
#
loop_
_entity_poly.entity_id
_entity_poly.type
_entity_poly.pdbx_seq_one_letter_code
_entity_poly.pdbx_strand_id
1 'polypeptide(L)'
;MEAQPPSRIEVGIQPRKGFHSSQSGNLLFVPNFDGDFFPKPMDELRRESPRKQIMLLGDYAITVGVMRYVQKMTEYGNEVYFYCFEYYNPDGFGVFRFLLPFKGATHCSEIRYILGKGVFSKFKPSNNDLKMLDMMTDFFTNFAKNG
;
A
#
# COMPACT_ATOMS: atom_id res chain seq x y z
N MET A 1 23.55 3.82 -17.65
CA MET A 1 22.92 2.58 -17.15
C MET A 1 21.82 2.20 -18.12
N GLU A 2 21.87 1.02 -18.73
CA GLU A 2 20.74 0.51 -19.53
C GLU A 2 19.53 0.28 -18.60
N ALA A 3 18.37 0.76 -19.01
CA ALA A 3 17.13 0.58 -18.26
C ALA A 3 16.78 -0.92 -18.23
N GLN A 4 16.55 -1.47 -17.04
CA GLN A 4 16.12 -2.86 -16.91
C GLN A 4 14.75 -3.04 -17.58
N PRO A 5 14.52 -4.17 -18.28
CA PRO A 5 13.26 -4.40 -18.96
C PRO A 5 12.10 -4.40 -17.93
N PRO A 6 10.97 -3.69 -18.19
CA PRO A 6 9.84 -3.55 -17.27
C PRO A 6 9.29 -4.89 -16.76
N SER A 7 9.50 -5.96 -17.50
CA SER A 7 9.14 -7.33 -17.13
C SER A 7 9.86 -7.87 -15.88
N ARG A 8 10.99 -7.28 -15.48
CA ARG A 8 11.73 -7.66 -14.26
C ARG A 8 11.22 -6.98 -12.98
N ILE A 9 10.37 -5.97 -13.11
CA ILE A 9 9.79 -5.20 -12.00
C ILE A 9 8.37 -5.72 -11.66
N GLU A 10 7.89 -6.76 -12.35
CA GLU A 10 6.56 -7.34 -12.15
C GLU A 10 6.45 -8.08 -10.80
N VAL A 11 6.04 -7.37 -9.75
CA VAL A 11 5.54 -8.01 -8.51
C VAL A 11 4.04 -8.18 -8.66
N GLY A 12 3.62 -9.38 -9.06
CA GLY A 12 2.21 -9.76 -9.17
C GLY A 12 1.82 -10.78 -8.10
N ILE A 13 0.53 -10.84 -7.75
CA ILE A 13 -0.02 -11.85 -6.82
C ILE A 13 0.23 -13.28 -7.31
N GLN A 14 0.47 -13.46 -8.62
CA GLN A 14 0.99 -14.70 -9.20
C GLN A 14 2.44 -14.47 -9.66
N PRO A 15 3.44 -14.99 -8.94
CA PRO A 15 4.83 -14.97 -9.41
C PRO A 15 4.96 -15.77 -10.71
N ARG A 16 5.85 -15.33 -11.62
CA ARG A 16 6.18 -16.09 -12.84
C ARG A 16 6.67 -17.49 -12.46
N LYS A 17 6.26 -18.50 -13.25
CA LYS A 17 6.78 -19.88 -13.15
C LYS A 17 8.32 -19.84 -13.16
N GLY A 18 8.96 -20.29 -12.08
CA GLY A 18 10.42 -20.33 -11.93
C GLY A 18 11.07 -19.13 -11.25
N PHE A 19 10.31 -18.13 -10.79
CA PHE A 19 10.86 -17.05 -9.96
C PHE A 19 10.94 -17.49 -8.50
N HIS A 20 12.16 -17.67 -7.98
CA HIS A 20 12.41 -17.89 -6.57
C HIS A 20 12.57 -16.55 -5.86
N SER A 21 11.59 -16.15 -5.05
CA SER A 21 11.77 -15.06 -4.09
C SER A 21 12.73 -15.53 -2.99
N SER A 22 13.62 -14.64 -2.51
CA SER A 22 14.37 -14.90 -1.28
C SER A 22 13.38 -15.10 -0.13
N GLN A 23 13.63 -16.10 0.74
CA GLN A 23 12.73 -16.54 1.80
C GLN A 23 12.50 -15.50 2.91
N SER A 24 11.82 -14.40 2.61
CA SER A 24 11.45 -13.36 3.56
C SER A 24 9.92 -13.27 3.72
N GLY A 25 9.21 -14.36 3.41
CA GLY A 25 7.78 -14.31 3.06
C GLY A 25 6.77 -14.70 4.14
N ASN A 26 7.17 -15.01 5.37
CA ASN A 26 6.21 -15.40 6.42
C ASN A 26 6.45 -14.61 7.71
N LEU A 27 5.99 -13.36 7.74
CA LEU A 27 5.89 -12.57 8.97
C LEU A 27 4.64 -13.01 9.75
N LEU A 28 4.83 -13.96 10.67
CA LEU A 28 3.84 -14.30 11.70
C LEU A 28 3.86 -13.21 12.79
N PHE A 29 3.27 -12.06 12.49
CA PHE A 29 2.97 -11.07 13.53
C PHE A 29 1.70 -11.49 14.26
N VAL A 30 1.85 -12.02 15.46
CA VAL A 30 0.76 -12.05 16.43
C VAL A 30 0.74 -10.71 17.18
N PRO A 31 -0.45 -10.12 17.43
CA PRO A 31 -0.56 -8.92 18.25
C PRO A 31 0.10 -9.15 19.62
N ASN A 32 0.96 -8.21 20.04
CA ASN A 32 1.52 -8.24 21.39
C ASN A 32 0.48 -7.65 22.36
N PHE A 33 -0.03 -8.47 23.28
CA PHE A 33 -0.98 -8.03 24.31
C PHE A 33 -0.20 -7.37 25.46
N ASP A 34 0.12 -6.09 25.29
CA ASP A 34 0.95 -5.32 26.21
C ASP A 34 0.15 -4.52 27.26
N GLY A 35 -1.18 -4.56 27.19
CA GLY A 35 -2.04 -3.77 28.08
C GLY A 35 -2.11 -2.29 27.72
N ASP A 36 -1.44 -1.86 26.65
CA ASP A 36 -1.40 -0.48 26.17
C ASP A 36 -2.05 -0.38 24.78
N PHE A 37 -1.37 -0.90 23.75
CA PHE A 37 -1.85 -0.82 22.36
C PHE A 37 -2.92 -1.89 22.04
N PHE A 38 -2.75 -3.11 22.58
CA PHE A 38 -3.81 -4.13 22.59
C PHE A 38 -4.18 -4.48 24.04
N PRO A 39 -5.15 -3.77 24.63
CA PRO A 39 -5.48 -3.95 26.05
C PRO A 39 -6.20 -5.26 26.34
N LYS A 40 -6.70 -5.97 25.31
CA LYS A 40 -7.48 -7.21 25.42
C LYS A 40 -7.23 -8.15 24.23
N PRO A 41 -7.59 -9.45 24.33
CA PRO A 41 -7.62 -10.36 23.20
C PRO A 41 -8.43 -9.82 22.00
N MET A 42 -7.97 -10.12 20.78
CA MET A 42 -8.58 -9.60 19.54
C MET A 42 -10.07 -9.96 19.39
N ASP A 43 -10.51 -11.10 19.91
CA ASP A 43 -11.91 -11.52 19.84
C ASP A 43 -12.84 -10.67 20.70
N GLU A 44 -12.32 -10.14 21.81
CA GLU A 44 -13.04 -9.20 22.68
C GLU A 44 -13.08 -7.81 22.05
N LEU A 45 -11.93 -7.32 21.56
CA LEU A 45 -11.83 -6.03 20.87
C LEU A 45 -12.74 -5.96 19.63
N ARG A 46 -12.88 -7.05 18.87
CA ARG A 46 -13.80 -7.14 17.72
C ARG A 46 -15.27 -7.01 18.10
N ARG A 47 -15.65 -7.44 19.30
CA ARG A 47 -17.03 -7.35 19.83
C ARG A 47 -17.35 -5.96 20.35
N GLU A 48 -16.37 -5.31 20.98
CA GLU A 48 -16.52 -3.97 21.59
C GLU A 48 -16.36 -2.83 20.58
N SER A 49 -15.56 -3.03 19.52
CA SER A 49 -15.27 -1.97 18.55
C SER A 49 -16.50 -1.66 17.68
N PRO A 50 -16.88 -0.38 17.50
CA PRO A 50 -17.84 -0.01 16.46
C PRO A 50 -17.34 -0.53 15.11
N ARG A 51 -18.25 -0.92 14.20
CA ARG A 51 -17.92 -1.55 12.90
C ARG A 51 -17.12 -0.61 11.98
N LYS A 52 -15.84 -0.42 12.29
CA LYS A 52 -14.77 0.26 11.53
C LYS A 52 -13.51 -0.61 11.53
N GLN A 53 -13.69 -1.94 11.60
CA GLN A 53 -12.61 -2.92 11.72
C GLN A 53 -11.50 -2.76 10.66
N ILE A 54 -11.87 -2.27 9.46
CA ILE A 54 -10.92 -2.01 8.36
C ILE A 54 -9.98 -0.84 8.66
N MET A 55 -10.49 0.24 9.28
CA MET A 55 -9.64 1.38 9.67
C MET A 55 -8.66 0.97 10.76
N LEU A 56 -9.14 0.28 11.79
CA LEU A 56 -8.30 -0.21 12.88
C LEU A 56 -7.20 -1.16 12.37
N LEU A 57 -7.53 -2.06 11.45
CA LEU A 57 -6.55 -2.97 10.86
C LEU A 57 -5.52 -2.23 10.02
N GLY A 58 -5.94 -1.26 9.20
CA GLY A 58 -5.03 -0.45 8.39
C GLY A 58 -4.08 0.39 9.25
N ASP A 59 -4.61 1.03 10.29
CA ASP A 59 -3.83 1.84 11.23
C ASP A 59 -2.82 0.99 11.98
N TYR A 60 -3.25 -0.17 12.48
CA TYR A 60 -2.37 -1.11 13.15
C TYR A 60 -1.29 -1.66 12.23
N ALA A 61 -1.66 -2.16 11.05
CA ALA A 61 -0.74 -2.89 10.19
C ALA A 61 0.25 -1.98 9.45
N ILE A 62 -0.12 -0.71 9.18
CA ILE A 62 0.65 0.15 8.28
C ILE A 62 0.77 1.58 8.84
N THR A 63 -0.35 2.30 9.01
CA THR A 63 -0.33 3.77 9.19
C THR A 63 0.48 4.19 10.41
N VAL A 64 0.24 3.59 11.58
CA VAL A 64 0.93 3.97 12.83
C VAL A 64 2.43 3.68 12.73
N GLY A 65 2.81 2.53 12.16
CA GLY A 65 4.21 2.17 11.98
C GLY A 65 4.96 3.16 11.08
N VAL A 66 4.35 3.53 9.95
CA VAL A 66 4.91 4.52 9.02
C VAL A 66 5.02 5.90 9.69
N MET A 67 3.97 6.36 10.40
CA MET A 67 3.99 7.65 11.09
C MET A 67 5.10 7.73 12.16
N ARG A 68 5.28 6.67 12.95
CA ARG A 68 6.37 6.60 13.94
C ARG A 68 7.74 6.61 13.26
N TYR A 69 7.88 5.95 12.11
CA TYR A 69 9.12 5.96 11.36
C TYR A 69 9.44 7.35 10.80
N VAL A 70 8.45 8.02 10.19
CA VAL A 70 8.57 9.41 9.72
C VAL A 70 9.04 10.33 10.85
N GLN A 71 8.39 10.27 12.01
CA GLN A 71 8.78 11.07 13.18
C GLN A 71 10.24 10.83 13.57
N LYS A 72 10.67 9.57 13.71
CA LYS A 72 12.05 9.24 14.06
C LYS A 72 13.06 9.72 13.02
N MET A 73 12.74 9.56 11.73
CA MET A 73 13.64 10.00 10.66
C MET A 73 13.80 11.53 10.66
N THR A 74 12.72 12.27 10.92
CA THR A 74 12.76 13.73 11.12
C THR A 74 13.56 14.12 12.36
N GLU A 75 13.39 13.43 13.49
CA GLU A 75 14.16 13.66 14.73
C GLU A 75 15.68 13.45 14.52
N TYR A 76 16.05 12.51 13.64
CA TYR A 76 17.45 12.30 13.24
C TYR A 76 17.98 13.31 12.22
N GLY A 77 17.18 14.33 11.85
CA GLY A 77 17.57 15.40 10.95
C GLY A 77 17.48 15.05 9.47
N ASN A 78 16.77 13.97 9.10
CA ASN A 78 16.52 13.65 7.69
C ASN A 78 15.38 14.53 7.14
N GLU A 79 15.50 14.91 5.87
CA GLU A 79 14.40 15.49 5.12
C GLU A 79 13.43 14.38 4.70
N VAL A 80 12.20 14.44 5.20
CA VAL A 80 11.20 13.38 5.00
C VAL A 80 10.02 13.91 4.21
N TYR A 81 9.75 13.28 3.07
CA TYR A 81 8.58 13.53 2.24
C TYR A 81 7.54 12.45 2.51
N PHE A 82 6.38 12.85 3.01
CA PHE A 82 5.30 11.96 3.40
C PHE A 82 4.03 12.26 2.60
N TYR A 83 3.31 11.23 2.16
CA TYR A 83 2.06 11.38 1.40
C TYR A 83 0.96 10.44 1.92
N CYS A 84 -0.28 10.85 1.67
CA CYS A 84 -1.48 10.03 1.85
C CYS A 84 -2.14 9.85 0.48
N PHE A 85 -2.46 8.62 0.09
CA PHE A 85 -3.06 8.32 -1.20
C PHE A 85 -4.54 7.94 -1.06
N GLU A 86 -5.42 8.76 -1.63
CA GLU A 86 -6.88 8.59 -1.48
C GLU A 86 -7.61 8.38 -2.82
N TYR A 87 -6.91 8.50 -3.95
CA TYR A 87 -7.55 8.40 -5.26
C TYR A 87 -8.11 6.99 -5.50
N TYR A 88 -9.39 6.93 -5.86
CA TYR A 88 -10.11 5.70 -6.12
C TYR A 88 -10.83 5.75 -7.47
N ASN A 89 -10.54 4.77 -8.32
CA ASN A 89 -11.29 4.50 -9.53
C ASN A 89 -12.30 3.35 -9.28
N PRO A 90 -13.62 3.59 -9.37
CA PRO A 90 -14.66 2.57 -9.20
C PRO A 90 -14.57 1.38 -10.16
N ASP A 91 -13.97 1.57 -11.33
CA ASP A 91 -13.74 0.52 -12.33
C ASP A 91 -12.35 -0.12 -12.19
N GLY A 92 -11.47 0.44 -11.35
CA GLY A 92 -10.06 0.07 -11.24
C GLY A 92 -9.82 -1.37 -10.79
N PHE A 93 -10.76 -1.97 -10.06
CA PHE A 93 -10.70 -3.37 -9.59
C PHE A 93 -11.32 -4.38 -10.57
N GLY A 94 -11.89 -3.93 -11.68
CA GLY A 94 -12.59 -4.82 -12.62
C GLY A 94 -13.68 -5.64 -11.92
N VAL A 95 -13.75 -6.94 -12.20
CA VAL A 95 -14.74 -7.84 -11.61
C VAL A 95 -14.60 -7.99 -10.09
N PHE A 96 -13.40 -7.77 -9.52
CA PHE A 96 -13.18 -7.87 -8.07
C PHE A 96 -13.91 -6.79 -7.27
N ARG A 97 -14.34 -5.70 -7.91
CA ARG A 97 -15.08 -4.61 -7.24
C ARG A 97 -16.36 -5.08 -6.53
N PHE A 98 -16.96 -6.18 -7.01
CA PHE A 98 -18.19 -6.75 -6.44
C PHE A 98 -17.92 -7.58 -5.17
N LEU A 99 -16.65 -7.92 -4.90
CA LEU A 99 -16.22 -8.65 -3.71
C LEU A 99 -15.65 -7.74 -2.63
N LEU A 100 -15.49 -6.44 -2.91
CA LEU A 100 -14.92 -5.50 -1.94
C LEU A 100 -15.98 -5.08 -0.91
N PRO A 101 -15.64 -5.06 0.38
CA PRO A 101 -16.56 -4.65 1.44
C PRO A 101 -16.85 -3.14 1.46
N PHE A 102 -16.10 -2.34 0.69
CA PHE A 102 -16.29 -0.90 0.54
C PHE A 102 -15.70 -0.41 -0.79
N LYS A 103 -16.03 0.83 -1.15
CA LYS A 103 -15.47 1.54 -2.32
C LYS A 103 -14.50 2.60 -1.81
N GLY A 104 -13.23 2.47 -2.15
CA GLY A 104 -12.18 3.40 -1.73
C GLY A 104 -10.80 2.92 -2.13
N ALA A 105 -9.79 3.77 -1.93
CA ALA A 105 -8.40 3.36 -2.07
C ALA A 105 -8.12 2.20 -1.10
N THR A 106 -7.42 1.19 -1.58
CA THR A 106 -7.00 0.04 -0.77
C THR A 106 -5.49 -0.02 -0.70
N HIS A 107 -4.95 -0.88 0.17
CA HIS A 107 -3.52 -1.12 0.24
C HIS A 107 -2.91 -1.42 -1.14
N CYS A 108 -1.80 -0.76 -1.48
CA CYS A 108 -1.06 -0.88 -2.73
C CYS A 108 -1.85 -0.49 -4.00
N SER A 109 -3.01 0.15 -3.86
CA SER A 109 -3.79 0.61 -5.02
C SER A 109 -3.10 1.74 -5.80
N GLU A 110 -2.17 2.45 -5.17
CA GLU A 110 -1.36 3.54 -5.72
C GLU A 110 -0.26 3.08 -6.69
N ILE A 111 0.25 1.84 -6.54
CA ILE A 111 1.41 1.33 -7.29
C ILE A 111 1.19 1.40 -8.80
N ARG A 112 -0.06 1.21 -9.25
CA ARG A 112 -0.40 1.30 -10.68
C ARG A 112 -0.20 2.69 -11.28
N TYR A 113 -0.29 3.73 -10.47
CA TYR A 113 -0.07 5.11 -10.86
C TYR A 113 1.40 5.52 -10.70
N ILE A 114 2.24 4.68 -10.11
CA ILE A 114 3.70 4.88 -10.11
C ILE A 114 4.33 4.15 -11.30
N LEU A 115 3.86 2.94 -11.60
CA LEU A 115 4.48 2.05 -12.61
C LEU A 115 3.71 1.98 -13.93
N GLY A 116 2.54 2.60 -14.04
CA GLY A 116 1.65 2.47 -15.21
C GLY A 116 1.16 1.03 -15.43
N LYS A 117 1.12 0.21 -14.38
CA LYS A 117 0.85 -1.23 -14.47
C LYS A 117 -0.12 -1.71 -13.41
N GLY A 118 -1.04 -2.57 -13.82
CA GLY A 118 -2.10 -3.03 -12.94
C GLY A 118 -1.64 -4.15 -12.01
N VAL A 119 -1.88 -3.97 -10.71
CA VAL A 119 -1.53 -4.92 -9.64
C VAL A 119 -2.60 -6.00 -9.47
N PHE A 120 -3.88 -5.60 -9.41
CA PHE A 120 -5.02 -6.49 -9.18
C PHE A 120 -5.73 -6.93 -10.46
N SER A 121 -5.56 -6.17 -11.54
CA SER A 121 -6.28 -6.30 -12.80
C SER A 121 -5.44 -5.67 -13.92
N LYS A 122 -5.71 -5.97 -15.19
CA LYS A 122 -5.04 -5.25 -16.30
C LYS A 122 -5.34 -3.75 -16.19
N PHE A 123 -4.32 -2.92 -16.27
CA PHE A 123 -4.49 -1.46 -16.22
C PHE A 123 -5.04 -0.96 -17.54
N LYS A 124 -6.28 -0.47 -17.51
CA LYS A 124 -6.97 0.21 -18.60
C LYS A 124 -7.38 1.58 -18.09
N PRO A 125 -6.48 2.58 -18.11
CA PRO A 125 -6.71 3.85 -17.47
C PRO A 125 -7.81 4.66 -18.16
N SER A 126 -8.63 5.32 -17.36
CA SER A 126 -9.44 6.47 -17.74
C SER A 126 -8.58 7.74 -17.82
N ASN A 127 -9.16 8.84 -18.32
CA ASN A 127 -8.49 10.14 -18.34
C ASN A 127 -8.09 10.62 -16.93
N ASN A 128 -8.84 10.27 -15.89
CA ASN A 128 -8.49 10.63 -14.52
C ASN A 128 -7.34 9.76 -13.98
N ASP A 129 -7.30 8.49 -14.37
CA ASP A 129 -6.17 7.61 -14.03
C ASP A 129 -4.87 8.09 -14.70
N LEU A 130 -4.95 8.61 -15.93
CA LEU A 130 -3.79 9.19 -16.62
C LEU A 130 -3.27 10.42 -15.90
N LYS A 131 -4.16 11.30 -15.40
CA LYS A 131 -3.76 12.46 -14.57
C LYS A 131 -3.09 12.03 -13.26
N MET A 132 -3.63 11.01 -12.60
CA MET A 132 -3.05 10.49 -11.37
C MET A 132 -1.71 9.79 -11.61
N LEU A 133 -1.59 9.05 -12.72
CA LEU A 133 -0.33 8.46 -13.19
C LEU A 133 0.73 9.55 -13.38
N ASP A 134 0.41 10.60 -14.14
CA ASP A 134 1.31 11.72 -14.41
C ASP A 134 1.82 12.37 -13.11
N MET A 135 0.89 12.74 -12.21
CA MET A 135 1.22 13.31 -10.90
C MET A 135 2.12 12.41 -10.05
N MET A 136 1.77 11.12 -9.94
CA MET A 136 2.53 10.17 -9.11
C MET A 136 3.90 9.88 -9.72
N THR A 137 4.02 9.78 -11.04
CA THR A 137 5.32 9.64 -11.70
C THR A 137 6.19 10.88 -11.53
N ASP A 138 5.61 12.08 -11.55
CA ASP A 138 6.34 13.31 -11.29
C ASP A 138 6.85 13.36 -9.85
N PHE A 139 6.02 13.05 -8.86
CA PHE A 139 6.45 12.99 -7.46
C PHE A 139 7.63 12.03 -7.26
N PHE A 140 7.52 10.79 -7.74
CA PHE A 140 8.55 9.79 -7.53
C PHE A 140 9.82 10.05 -8.36
N THR A 141 9.70 10.56 -9.59
CA THR A 141 10.88 10.86 -10.41
C THR A 141 11.58 12.13 -9.96
N ASN A 142 10.87 13.14 -9.47
CA ASN A 142 11.48 14.33 -8.89
C ASN A 142 12.18 14.01 -7.58
N PHE A 143 11.55 13.22 -6.70
CA PHE A 143 12.19 12.72 -5.48
C PHE A 143 13.46 11.91 -5.80
N ALA A 144 13.39 11.00 -6.78
CA ALA A 144 14.56 10.21 -7.19
C ALA A 144 15.70 11.07 -7.78
N LYS A 145 15.39 12.22 -8.38
CA LYS A 145 16.39 13.14 -8.97
C LYS A 145 16.96 14.12 -7.96
N ASN A 146 16.14 14.62 -7.05
CA ASN A 146 16.44 15.81 -6.28
C ASN A 146 16.44 15.60 -4.76
N GLY A 147 15.95 14.46 -4.27
CA GLY A 147 15.65 14.26 -2.86
C GLY A 147 14.44 15.08 -2.46
#